data_AF-A0A0J8RPZ1-F1
#
_entry.id   AF-A0A0J8RPZ1-F1
#
_cell.length_a   1.000
_cell.length_b   1.000
_cell.length_c   1.000
_cell.angle_alpha   90.00
_cell.angle_beta   90.00
_cell.angle_gamma   90.00
#
_symmetry.space_group_name_H-M   'P 1'
#
loop_
_entity.id
_entity.type
_entity.pdbx_description
1 polymer ?
#
loop_
_entity_poly.entity_id
_entity_poly.type
_entity_poly.pdbx_seq_one_letter_code
_entity_poly.pdbx_strand_id
1 'polypeptide(L)'
;MADLNTWLYRIREMSQYLGEISLYHTDLRRARLKERAEKTPYLEHFKLNSAIELISDEHEEFDLLQNDDLQVDFTPLFECLHIHQSLGQMDKFRVEYATTRRRQKELLLPPTINLLDEEGACLHTLLEEIAGFAIVERTTMKKIPDLRSPVDVDELWDSMCQTAVGLMKKALPSVDNAENLLKIKNLIALFMQTMDTWGFPVGAFDRFLLELFDRYAELLKRRFSDDFQEIVQSDDYMPMAIQNEEEYDKVLNVSWYTPEKPREEQM
;
A
#
# COMPACT_ATOMS: atom_id res chain seq x y z
N MET A 1 6.91 -35.83 -3.82
CA MET A 1 7.70 -35.05 -2.82
C MET A 1 8.70 -34.10 -3.48
N ALA A 2 9.57 -34.57 -4.39
CA ALA A 2 10.52 -33.68 -5.10
C ALA A 2 9.82 -32.60 -5.94
N ASP A 3 8.73 -32.97 -6.63
CA ASP A 3 7.97 -32.02 -7.46
C ASP A 3 7.23 -30.97 -6.62
N LEU A 4 6.69 -31.34 -5.45
CA LEU A 4 6.08 -30.40 -4.51
C LEU A 4 7.09 -29.40 -3.95
N ASN A 5 8.29 -29.85 -3.58
CA ASN A 5 9.33 -28.97 -3.07
C ASN A 5 9.81 -28.01 -4.17
N THR A 6 9.93 -28.49 -5.40
CA THR A 6 10.23 -27.66 -6.57
C THR A 6 9.13 -26.62 -6.81
N TRP A 7 7.87 -27.02 -6.68
CA TRP A 7 6.72 -26.12 -6.79
C TRP A 7 6.71 -25.06 -5.69
N LEU A 8 6.92 -25.44 -4.43
CA LEU A 8 7.00 -24.53 -3.29
C LEU A 8 8.17 -23.53 -3.42
N TYR A 9 9.26 -23.95 -4.05
CA TYR A 9 10.39 -23.09 -4.36
C TYR A 9 10.03 -22.08 -5.47
N ARG A 10 9.48 -22.56 -6.59
CA ARG A 10 9.03 -21.69 -7.69
C ARG A 10 8.02 -20.66 -7.22
N ILE A 11 7.03 -21.07 -6.43
CA ILE A 11 6.04 -20.15 -5.89
C ILE A 11 6.65 -19.07 -5.03
N ARG A 12 7.71 -19.37 -4.28
CA ARG A 12 8.40 -18.35 -3.50
C ARG A 12 9.02 -17.29 -4.43
N GLU A 13 9.73 -17.71 -5.48
CA GLU A 13 10.32 -16.77 -6.44
C GLU A 13 9.24 -15.96 -7.18
N MET A 14 8.16 -16.62 -7.60
CA MET A 14 7.06 -15.96 -8.31
C MET A 14 6.22 -15.07 -7.38
N SER A 15 6.22 -15.31 -6.07
CA SER A 15 5.35 -14.56 -5.15
C SER A 15 5.71 -13.08 -5.12
N GLN A 16 6.99 -12.72 -5.07
CA GLN A 16 7.40 -11.31 -5.10
C GLN A 16 6.89 -10.61 -6.37
N TYR A 17 7.10 -11.24 -7.53
CA TYR A 17 6.65 -10.70 -8.81
C TYR A 17 5.12 -10.64 -8.93
N LEU A 18 4.40 -11.60 -8.36
CA LEU A 18 2.94 -11.54 -8.24
C LEU A 18 2.49 -10.36 -7.39
N GLY A 19 3.22 -10.08 -6.31
CA GLY A 19 3.04 -8.90 -5.48
C GLY A 19 3.19 -7.61 -6.29
N GLU A 20 4.31 -7.47 -7.00
CA GLU A 20 4.62 -6.33 -7.87
C GLU A 20 3.49 -6.09 -8.90
N ILE A 21 3.12 -7.12 -9.67
CA ILE A 21 2.02 -7.03 -10.64
C ILE A 21 0.72 -6.62 -9.94
N SER A 22 0.40 -7.20 -8.79
CA SER A 22 -0.85 -6.88 -8.09
C SER A 22 -0.94 -5.42 -7.64
N LEU A 23 0.18 -4.85 -7.17
CA LEU A 23 0.27 -3.43 -6.81
C LEU A 23 0.19 -2.54 -8.06
N TYR A 24 0.92 -2.91 -9.12
CA TYR A 24 0.94 -2.19 -10.39
C TYR A 24 -0.46 -2.08 -11.02
N HIS A 25 -1.18 -3.20 -11.12
CA HIS A 25 -2.55 -3.19 -11.66
C HIS A 25 -3.52 -2.40 -10.78
N THR A 26 -3.31 -2.39 -9.46
CA THR A 26 -4.13 -1.57 -8.55
C THR A 26 -3.85 -0.08 -8.75
N ASP A 27 -2.61 0.31 -9.05
CA ASP A 27 -2.28 1.70 -9.37
C ASP A 27 -2.86 2.14 -10.72
N LEU A 28 -2.84 1.26 -11.73
CA LEU A 28 -3.55 1.50 -13.00
C LEU A 28 -5.05 1.68 -12.78
N ARG A 29 -5.69 0.84 -11.96
CA ARG A 29 -7.11 0.99 -11.59
C ARG A 29 -7.38 2.35 -10.95
N ARG A 30 -6.50 2.78 -10.05
CA ARG A 30 -6.58 4.10 -9.41
C ARG A 30 -6.46 5.24 -10.42
N ALA A 31 -5.55 5.14 -11.38
CA ALA A 31 -5.40 6.13 -12.45
C ALA A 31 -6.65 6.21 -13.33
N ARG A 32 -7.20 5.06 -13.75
CA ARG A 32 -8.45 4.99 -14.53
C ARG A 32 -9.64 5.58 -13.78
N LEU A 33 -9.78 5.26 -12.49
CA LEU A 33 -10.84 5.84 -11.67
C LEU A 33 -10.74 7.36 -11.62
N LYS A 34 -9.52 7.91 -11.50
CA LYS A 34 -9.29 9.35 -11.52
C LYS A 34 -9.70 9.98 -12.85
N GLU A 35 -9.30 9.38 -13.98
CA GLU A 35 -9.71 9.85 -15.32
C GLU A 35 -11.23 9.77 -15.53
N ARG A 36 -11.88 8.73 -15.01
CA ARG A 36 -13.34 8.56 -15.06
C ARG A 36 -14.05 9.59 -14.17
N ALA A 37 -13.50 9.90 -13.00
CA ALA A 37 -14.02 10.94 -12.11
C ALA A 37 -13.94 12.34 -12.73
N GLU A 38 -12.88 12.63 -13.48
CA GLU A 38 -12.76 13.90 -14.23
C GLU A 38 -13.84 14.04 -15.32
N LYS A 39 -14.23 12.94 -15.97
CA LYS A 39 -15.30 12.94 -16.99
C LYS A 39 -16.70 12.99 -16.39
N THR A 40 -16.89 12.39 -15.22
CA THR A 40 -18.20 12.25 -14.56
C THR A 40 -18.10 12.62 -13.08
N PRO A 41 -18.57 13.81 -12.65
CA PRO A 41 -18.40 14.29 -11.28
C PRO A 41 -19.15 13.43 -10.23
N TYR A 42 -20.15 12.65 -10.64
CA TYR A 42 -20.80 11.67 -9.76
C TYR A 42 -19.83 10.57 -9.30
N LEU A 43 -18.86 10.19 -10.14
CA LEU A 43 -17.92 9.10 -9.85
C LEU A 43 -16.85 9.47 -8.81
N GLU A 44 -16.63 10.76 -8.57
CA GLU A 44 -15.66 11.26 -7.58
C GLU A 44 -15.98 10.80 -6.15
N HIS A 45 -17.25 10.55 -5.85
CA HIS A 45 -17.70 10.12 -4.53
C HIS A 45 -17.39 8.65 -4.23
N PHE A 46 -17.04 7.86 -5.24
CA PHE A 46 -16.76 6.43 -5.07
C PHE A 46 -15.27 6.19 -4.91
N LYS A 47 -14.94 5.40 -3.89
CA LYS A 47 -13.59 4.93 -3.65
C LYS A 47 -13.28 3.70 -4.51
N LEU A 48 -11.99 3.42 -4.66
CA LEU A 48 -11.50 2.14 -5.20
C LEU A 48 -12.07 0.96 -4.39
N ASN A 49 -12.39 -0.16 -5.05
CA ASN A 49 -13.08 -1.34 -4.50
C ASN A 49 -14.56 -1.11 -4.14
N SER A 50 -15.14 0.05 -4.47
CA SER A 50 -16.59 0.25 -4.38
C SER A 50 -17.30 -0.61 -5.43
N ALA A 51 -18.51 -1.08 -5.13
CA ALA A 51 -19.31 -1.87 -6.07
C ALA A 51 -19.47 -1.18 -7.44
N ILE A 52 -19.58 0.15 -7.45
CA ILE A 52 -19.71 0.94 -8.69
C ILE A 52 -18.40 0.97 -9.49
N GLU A 53 -17.26 1.01 -8.80
CA GLU A 53 -15.95 0.96 -9.46
C GLU A 53 -15.70 -0.42 -10.05
N LEU A 54 -16.00 -1.49 -9.32
CA LEU A 54 -15.86 -2.88 -9.78
C LEU A 54 -16.70 -3.16 -11.04
N ILE A 55 -17.95 -2.68 -11.08
CA ILE A 55 -18.80 -2.80 -12.28
C ILE A 55 -18.23 -1.99 -13.44
N SER A 56 -17.68 -0.81 -13.16
CA SER A 56 -17.10 0.05 -14.21
C SER A 56 -15.80 -0.54 -14.80
N ASP A 57 -15.09 -1.38 -14.05
CA ASP A 57 -13.83 -2.00 -14.46
C ASP A 57 -13.98 -3.45 -14.93
N GLU A 58 -15.20 -3.99 -15.01
CA GLU A 58 -15.48 -5.38 -15.44
C GLU A 58 -14.91 -5.69 -16.84
N HIS A 59 -14.85 -4.71 -17.73
CA HIS A 59 -14.29 -4.87 -19.07
C HIS A 59 -12.76 -4.99 -19.11
N GLU A 60 -12.07 -4.62 -18.03
CA GLU A 60 -10.61 -4.62 -17.90
C GLU A 60 -10.13 -5.62 -16.84
N GLU A 61 -10.97 -6.62 -16.50
CA GLU A 61 -10.65 -7.63 -15.49
C GLU A 61 -9.40 -8.42 -15.89
N PHE A 62 -8.38 -8.37 -15.03
CA PHE A 62 -7.07 -8.96 -15.25
C PHE A 62 -6.86 -10.13 -14.28
N ASP A 63 -6.74 -11.35 -14.80
CA ASP A 63 -6.48 -12.53 -13.97
C ASP A 63 -5.01 -12.58 -13.55
N LEU A 64 -4.72 -12.06 -12.36
CA LEU A 64 -3.37 -12.01 -11.77
C LEU A 64 -2.62 -13.36 -11.78
N LEU A 65 -3.31 -14.51 -11.83
CA LEU A 65 -2.71 -15.85 -11.74
C LEU A 65 -2.49 -16.52 -13.10
N GLN A 66 -3.15 -16.03 -14.15
CA GLN A 66 -3.11 -16.57 -15.50
C GLN A 66 -2.91 -15.44 -16.50
N ASN A 67 -1.65 -14.99 -16.59
CA ASN A 67 -1.22 -13.98 -17.55
C ASN A 67 -0.18 -14.55 -18.51
N ASP A 68 0.05 -13.82 -19.60
CA ASP A 68 1.10 -14.14 -20.57
C ASP A 68 2.49 -14.20 -19.90
N ASP A 69 2.70 -13.38 -18.86
CA ASP A 69 3.98 -13.29 -18.13
C ASP A 69 4.07 -14.26 -16.94
N LEU A 70 2.93 -14.74 -16.41
CA LEU A 70 2.89 -15.54 -15.19
C LEU A 70 1.77 -16.59 -15.22
N GLN A 71 2.16 -17.86 -15.20
CA GLN A 71 1.26 -19.00 -15.03
C GLN A 71 1.64 -19.81 -13.80
N VAL A 72 0.82 -19.73 -12.74
CA VAL A 72 1.00 -20.59 -11.56
C VAL A 72 0.35 -21.94 -11.84
N ASP A 73 1.16 -22.93 -12.20
CA ASP A 73 0.68 -24.30 -12.37
C ASP A 73 0.46 -24.96 -11.01
N PHE A 74 -0.79 -25.29 -10.67
CA PHE A 74 -1.15 -25.98 -9.43
C PHE A 74 -1.13 -27.51 -9.57
N THR A 75 -0.87 -28.05 -10.76
CA THR A 75 -0.88 -29.49 -11.04
C THR A 75 -0.03 -30.30 -10.05
N PRO A 76 1.22 -29.90 -9.72
CA PRO A 76 2.04 -30.66 -8.76
C PRO A 76 1.43 -30.75 -7.35
N LEU A 77 0.70 -29.71 -6.94
CA LEU A 77 -0.01 -29.69 -5.66
C LEU A 77 -1.21 -30.63 -5.69
N PHE A 78 -2.01 -30.61 -6.76
CA PHE A 78 -3.15 -31.50 -6.94
C PHE A 78 -2.74 -32.97 -7.01
N GLU A 79 -1.68 -33.30 -7.73
CA GLU A 79 -1.13 -34.66 -7.79
C GLU A 79 -0.71 -35.15 -6.40
N CYS A 80 0.02 -34.31 -5.66
CA CYS A 80 0.42 -34.65 -4.28
C CYS A 80 -0.80 -34.83 -3.37
N LEU A 81 -1.83 -33.98 -3.51
CA LEU A 81 -3.08 -34.10 -2.76
C LEU A 81 -3.76 -35.44 -3.05
N HIS A 82 -3.92 -35.82 -4.33
CA HIS A 82 -4.56 -37.07 -4.72
C HIS A 82 -3.79 -38.31 -4.27
N ILE A 83 -2.46 -38.27 -4.29
CA ILE A 83 -1.62 -39.36 -3.79
C ILE A 83 -1.84 -39.55 -2.27
N HIS A 84 -1.80 -38.47 -1.48
CA HIS A 84 -2.00 -38.56 -0.03
C HIS A 84 -3.43 -38.92 0.35
N GLN A 85 -4.41 -38.54 -0.46
CA GLN A 85 -5.80 -38.96 -0.33
C GLN A 85 -5.95 -40.47 -0.56
N SER A 86 -5.33 -40.98 -1.61
CA SER A 86 -5.35 -42.42 -1.94
C SER A 86 -4.63 -43.26 -0.88
N LEU A 87 -3.59 -42.71 -0.24
CA LEU A 87 -2.85 -43.35 0.85
C LEU A 87 -3.52 -43.21 2.23
N GLY A 88 -4.60 -42.44 2.35
CA GLY A 88 -5.26 -42.16 3.63
C GLY A 88 -4.41 -41.32 4.61
N GLN A 89 -3.46 -40.54 4.11
CA GLN A 89 -2.50 -39.75 4.92
C GLN A 89 -2.71 -38.24 4.78
N MET A 90 -3.94 -37.81 4.46
CA MET A 90 -4.28 -36.40 4.24
C MET A 90 -3.99 -35.50 5.44
N ASP A 91 -4.29 -35.95 6.66
CA ASP A 91 -4.09 -35.12 7.85
C ASP A 91 -2.61 -34.84 8.11
N LYS A 92 -1.73 -35.81 7.84
CA LYS A 92 -0.28 -35.60 7.91
C LYS A 92 0.18 -34.58 6.87
N PHE A 93 -0.30 -34.73 5.63
CA PHE A 93 0.02 -33.81 4.55
C PHE A 93 -0.40 -32.36 4.84
N ARG A 94 -1.61 -32.15 5.40
CA ARG A 94 -2.09 -30.83 5.82
C ARG A 94 -1.16 -30.17 6.83
N VAL A 95 -0.70 -30.92 7.83
CA VAL A 95 0.21 -30.40 8.87
C VAL A 95 1.59 -30.09 8.28
N GLU A 96 2.14 -30.98 7.46
CA GLU A 96 3.44 -30.77 6.78
C GLU A 96 3.39 -29.55 5.84
N TYR A 97 2.31 -29.39 5.08
CA TYR A 97 2.11 -28.23 4.21
C TYR A 97 2.01 -26.93 5.03
N ALA A 98 1.16 -26.91 6.07
CA ALA A 98 0.96 -25.72 6.90
C ALA A 98 2.25 -25.29 7.63
N THR A 99 3.02 -26.25 8.16
CA THR A 99 4.31 -25.99 8.81
C THR A 99 5.35 -25.45 7.82
N THR A 100 5.39 -25.99 6.60
CA THR A 100 6.30 -25.50 5.55
C THR A 100 5.95 -24.07 5.15
N ARG A 101 4.68 -23.75 4.96
CA ARG A 101 4.23 -22.38 4.62
C ARG A 101 4.47 -21.39 5.76
N ARG A 102 4.27 -21.79 7.03
CA ARG A 102 4.66 -20.98 8.19
C ARG A 102 6.16 -20.66 8.20
N ARG A 103 7.01 -21.66 7.91
CA ARG A 103 8.46 -21.46 7.83
C ARG A 103 8.85 -20.51 6.69
N GLN A 104 8.19 -20.61 5.54
CA GLN A 104 8.43 -19.70 4.42
C GLN A 104 8.07 -18.26 4.74
N LYS A 105 6.96 -18.03 5.47
CA LYS A 105 6.64 -16.71 6.00
C LYS A 105 7.76 -16.14 6.89
N GLU A 106 8.28 -16.92 7.83
CA GLU A 106 9.35 -16.44 8.73
C GLU A 106 10.63 -16.07 7.97
N LEU A 107 10.89 -16.71 6.82
CA LEU A 107 12.03 -16.41 5.96
C LEU A 107 11.82 -15.19 5.05
N LEU A 108 10.58 -14.74 4.90
CA LEU A 108 10.20 -13.60 4.05
C LEU A 108 10.39 -12.28 4.81
N LEU A 109 10.11 -12.26 6.11
CA LEU A 109 10.14 -11.03 6.90
C LEU A 109 11.57 -10.68 7.33
N PRO A 110 12.13 -9.53 6.90
CA PRO A 110 13.47 -9.12 7.30
C PRO A 110 13.50 -8.69 8.78
N PRO A 111 14.66 -8.77 9.45
CA PRO A 111 14.79 -8.40 10.86
C PRO A 111 14.68 -6.89 11.10
N THR A 112 15.05 -6.08 10.11
CA THR A 112 15.03 -4.61 10.15
C THR A 112 14.72 -4.06 8.77
N ILE A 113 14.01 -2.93 8.71
CA ILE A 113 13.71 -2.21 7.46
C ILE A 113 14.35 -0.83 7.55
N ASN A 114 14.95 -0.37 6.45
CA ASN A 114 15.36 1.02 6.30
C ASN A 114 14.31 1.78 5.45
N LEU A 115 13.69 2.81 6.03
CA LEU A 115 12.71 3.66 5.34
C LEU A 115 13.35 4.87 4.63
N LEU A 116 14.66 5.09 4.80
CA LEU A 116 15.42 6.20 4.23
C LEU A 116 16.19 5.83 2.96
N ASP A 117 16.08 4.58 2.49
CA ASP A 117 16.72 4.13 1.26
C ASP A 117 16.22 4.99 0.07
N GLU A 118 17.08 5.23 -0.93
CA GLU A 118 16.98 6.37 -1.86
C GLU A 118 15.62 6.52 -2.58
N GLU A 119 14.80 5.47 -2.62
CA GLU A 119 13.46 5.46 -3.22
C GLU A 119 12.39 4.72 -2.39
N GLY A 120 12.71 4.29 -1.16
CA GLY A 120 11.82 3.42 -0.37
C GLY A 120 11.73 1.99 -0.88
N ALA A 121 12.71 1.55 -1.70
CA ALA A 121 12.78 0.22 -2.30
C ALA A 121 12.63 -0.91 -1.28
N CYS A 122 13.28 -0.81 -0.12
CA CYS A 122 13.15 -1.80 0.95
C CYS A 122 11.71 -2.00 1.44
N LEU A 123 10.92 -0.92 1.54
CA LEU A 123 9.51 -1.02 1.93
C LEU A 123 8.67 -1.59 0.78
N HIS A 124 8.97 -1.17 -0.46
CA HIS A 124 8.30 -1.66 -1.66
C HIS A 124 8.40 -3.19 -1.75
N THR A 125 9.63 -3.71 -1.73
CA THR A 125 9.92 -5.14 -1.80
C THR A 125 9.24 -5.91 -0.68
N LEU A 126 9.27 -5.40 0.55
CA LEU A 126 8.57 -6.06 1.66
C LEU A 126 7.06 -6.17 1.42
N LEU A 127 6.42 -5.09 0.98
CA LEU A 127 4.98 -5.08 0.74
C LEU A 127 4.62 -6.00 -0.44
N GLU A 128 5.43 -6.03 -1.49
CA GLU A 128 5.28 -6.95 -2.62
C GLU A 128 5.38 -8.41 -2.19
N GLU A 129 6.42 -8.77 -1.46
CA GLU A 129 6.61 -10.13 -0.96
C GLU A 129 5.43 -10.57 -0.06
N ILE A 130 4.97 -9.69 0.84
CA ILE A 130 3.82 -9.96 1.70
C ILE A 130 2.53 -10.13 0.88
N ALA A 131 2.27 -9.23 -0.08
CA ALA A 131 1.10 -9.28 -0.94
C ALA A 131 1.08 -10.58 -1.76
N GLY A 132 2.18 -10.87 -2.43
CA GLY A 132 2.36 -12.08 -3.23
C GLY A 132 2.14 -13.36 -2.46
N PHE A 133 2.76 -13.48 -1.28
CA PHE A 133 2.57 -14.63 -0.41
C PHE A 133 1.10 -14.79 -0.01
N ALA A 134 0.44 -13.71 0.44
CA ALA A 134 -0.95 -13.74 0.87
C ALA A 134 -1.92 -14.08 -0.27
N ILE A 135 -1.70 -13.55 -1.47
CA ILE A 135 -2.48 -13.86 -2.67
C ILE A 135 -2.36 -15.36 -3.02
N VAL A 136 -1.14 -15.92 -3.02
CA VAL A 136 -0.93 -17.36 -3.25
C VAL A 136 -1.67 -18.21 -2.22
N GLU A 137 -1.63 -17.85 -0.94
CA GLU A 137 -2.33 -18.59 0.11
C GLU A 137 -3.85 -18.54 -0.08
N ARG A 138 -4.40 -17.35 -0.36
CA ARG A 138 -5.86 -17.20 -0.57
C ARG A 138 -6.32 -17.97 -1.80
N THR A 139 -5.52 -17.98 -2.86
CA THR A 139 -5.86 -18.67 -4.12
C THR A 139 -5.75 -20.17 -3.97
N THR A 140 -4.74 -20.66 -3.25
CA THR A 140 -4.62 -22.08 -2.90
C THR A 140 -5.80 -22.53 -2.05
N MET A 141 -6.21 -21.73 -1.06
CA MET A 141 -7.40 -21.99 -0.24
C MET A 141 -8.69 -22.04 -1.08
N LYS A 142 -8.87 -21.10 -2.03
CA LYS A 142 -10.04 -21.08 -2.92
C LYS A 142 -10.07 -22.30 -3.86
N LYS A 143 -8.92 -22.72 -4.40
CA LYS A 143 -8.82 -23.88 -5.31
C LYS A 143 -8.92 -25.21 -4.57
N ILE A 144 -8.41 -25.29 -3.35
CA ILE A 144 -8.36 -26.51 -2.54
C ILE A 144 -8.86 -26.22 -1.11
N PRO A 145 -10.19 -26.11 -0.90
CA PRO A 145 -10.76 -25.78 0.41
C PRO A 145 -10.40 -26.80 1.50
N ASP A 146 -10.23 -28.06 1.10
CA ASP A 146 -9.92 -29.15 2.02
C ASP A 146 -8.46 -29.15 2.48
N LEU A 147 -7.55 -28.38 1.86
CA LEU A 147 -6.14 -28.40 2.24
C LEU A 147 -5.87 -27.53 3.48
N ARG A 148 -6.54 -26.39 3.59
CA ARG A 148 -6.24 -25.38 4.61
C ARG A 148 -7.50 -24.65 5.03
N SER A 149 -7.64 -24.42 6.34
CA SER A 149 -8.78 -23.65 6.85
C SER A 149 -8.63 -22.16 6.54
N PRO A 150 -9.75 -21.42 6.37
CA PRO A 150 -9.70 -19.97 6.17
C PRO A 150 -9.10 -19.27 7.39
N VAL A 151 -9.37 -19.78 8.59
CA VAL A 151 -8.83 -19.24 9.85
C VAL A 151 -7.30 -19.31 9.87
N ASP A 152 -6.70 -20.41 9.42
CA ASP A 152 -5.23 -20.54 9.35
C ASP A 152 -4.58 -19.52 8.41
N VAL A 153 -5.28 -19.14 7.33
CA VAL A 153 -4.79 -18.15 6.35
C VAL A 153 -4.91 -16.75 6.94
N ASP A 154 -6.02 -16.45 7.60
CA ASP A 154 -6.26 -15.15 8.24
C ASP A 154 -5.29 -14.93 9.42
N GLU A 155 -5.00 -15.96 10.24
CA GLU A 155 -4.00 -15.88 11.31
C GLU A 155 -2.58 -15.63 10.77
N LEU A 156 -2.22 -16.28 9.65
CA LEU A 156 -0.95 -16.03 9.00
C LEU A 156 -0.83 -14.57 8.57
N TRP A 157 -1.88 -14.07 7.91
CA TRP A 157 -2.00 -12.70 7.42
C TRP A 157 -1.88 -11.69 8.57
N ASP A 158 -2.69 -11.83 9.61
CA ASP A 158 -2.68 -10.92 10.76
C ASP A 158 -1.29 -10.85 11.39
N SER A 159 -0.63 -11.99 11.56
CA SER A 159 0.71 -12.02 12.11
C SER A 159 1.76 -11.40 11.16
N MET A 160 1.62 -11.51 9.84
CA MET A 160 2.47 -10.79 8.88
C MET A 160 2.25 -9.28 8.98
N CYS A 161 1.00 -8.82 9.06
CA CYS A 161 0.69 -7.41 9.23
C CYS A 161 1.27 -6.84 10.52
N GLN A 162 1.14 -7.55 11.64
CA GLN A 162 1.70 -7.09 12.92
C GLN A 162 3.22 -6.96 12.86
N THR A 163 3.91 -7.92 12.24
CA THR A 163 5.37 -7.84 12.09
C THR A 163 5.77 -6.70 11.16
N ALA A 164 5.12 -6.55 10.00
CA ALA A 164 5.41 -5.47 9.06
C ALA A 164 5.19 -4.09 9.70
N VAL A 165 4.04 -3.89 10.36
CA VAL A 165 3.74 -2.67 11.11
C VAL A 165 4.76 -2.44 12.23
N GLY A 166 5.13 -3.48 12.97
CA GLY A 166 6.14 -3.38 14.03
C GLY A 166 7.52 -2.96 13.51
N LEU A 167 7.91 -3.43 12.33
CA LEU A 167 9.16 -3.01 11.68
C LEU A 167 9.09 -1.57 11.18
N MET A 168 7.98 -1.17 10.55
CA MET A 168 7.79 0.21 10.09
C MET A 168 7.75 1.21 11.25
N LYS A 169 7.08 0.87 12.37
CA LYS A 169 7.06 1.71 13.58
C LYS A 169 8.46 1.95 14.14
N LYS A 170 9.34 0.93 14.12
CA LYS A 170 10.73 1.07 14.58
C LYS A 170 11.56 1.98 13.68
N ALA A 171 11.26 2.00 12.38
CA ALA A 171 11.96 2.82 11.40
C ALA A 171 11.34 4.21 11.22
N LEU A 172 10.12 4.46 11.71
CA LEU A 172 9.43 5.75 11.61
C LEU A 172 10.22 6.93 12.22
N PRO A 173 10.89 6.79 13.39
CA PRO A 173 11.63 7.90 13.99
C PRO A 173 12.83 8.38 13.16
N SER A 174 13.38 7.55 12.27
CA SER A 174 14.51 7.98 11.43
C SER A 174 14.08 8.86 10.26
N VAL A 175 12.78 8.95 9.96
CA VAL A 175 12.26 9.76 8.85
C VAL A 175 11.99 11.19 9.34
N ASP A 176 12.86 12.11 8.92
CA ASP A 176 12.76 13.55 9.27
C ASP A 176 12.16 14.41 8.15
N ASN A 177 11.92 13.85 6.96
CA ASN A 177 11.33 14.57 5.84
C ASN A 177 9.83 14.24 5.67
N ALA A 178 8.99 15.27 5.70
CA ALA A 178 7.55 15.19 5.50
C ALA A 178 7.17 14.60 4.12
N GLU A 179 7.95 14.87 3.07
CA GLU A 179 7.69 14.33 1.73
C GLU A 179 7.90 12.81 1.67
N ASN A 180 8.91 12.30 2.37
CA ASN A 180 9.17 10.87 2.45
C ASN A 180 8.05 10.13 3.18
N LEU A 181 7.48 10.72 4.23
CA LEU A 181 6.30 10.17 4.91
C LEU A 181 5.08 10.08 3.98
N LEU A 182 4.89 11.07 3.09
CA LEU A 182 3.80 11.03 2.10
C LEU A 182 4.01 9.90 1.09
N LYS A 183 5.24 9.67 0.62
CA LYS A 183 5.57 8.54 -0.25
C LYS A 183 5.26 7.20 0.44
N ILE A 184 5.71 7.03 1.68
CA ILE A 184 5.45 5.83 2.50
C ILE A 184 3.94 5.62 2.67
N LYS A 185 3.18 6.68 3.00
CA LYS A 185 1.73 6.63 3.12
C LYS A 185 1.06 6.20 1.82
N ASN A 186 1.50 6.71 0.68
CA ASN A 186 0.95 6.34 -0.62
C ASN A 186 1.21 4.86 -0.95
N LEU A 187 2.40 4.35 -0.66
CA LEU A 187 2.73 2.92 -0.83
C LEU A 187 1.87 2.02 0.06
N ILE A 188 1.73 2.36 1.33
CA ILE A 188 0.90 1.60 2.28
C ILE A 188 -0.57 1.64 1.85
N ALA A 189 -1.08 2.81 1.42
CA ALA A 189 -2.45 2.94 0.95
C ALA A 189 -2.71 2.10 -0.31
N LEU A 190 -1.76 2.08 -1.26
CA LEU A 190 -1.85 1.22 -2.43
C LEU A 190 -1.88 -0.26 -2.04
N PHE A 191 -0.97 -0.69 -1.16
CA PHE A 191 -0.95 -2.05 -0.64
C PHE A 191 -2.27 -2.45 0.04
N MET A 192 -2.83 -1.58 0.90
CA MET A 192 -4.10 -1.84 1.56
C MET A 192 -5.24 -2.00 0.55
N GLN A 193 -5.30 -1.14 -0.47
CA GLN A 193 -6.30 -1.22 -1.54
C GLN A 193 -6.22 -2.52 -2.33
N THR A 194 -5.00 -2.97 -2.64
CA THR A 194 -4.76 -4.24 -3.33
C THR A 194 -5.27 -5.41 -2.48
N MET A 195 -4.91 -5.44 -1.19
CA MET A 195 -5.25 -6.56 -0.30
C MET A 195 -6.72 -6.60 0.08
N ASP A 196 -7.39 -5.45 0.14
CA ASP A 196 -8.84 -5.34 0.32
C ASP A 196 -9.62 -5.95 -0.86
N THR A 197 -9.10 -5.85 -2.10
CA THR A 197 -9.69 -6.57 -3.26
C THR A 197 -9.72 -8.09 -3.03
N TRP A 198 -8.73 -8.63 -2.30
CA TRP A 198 -8.62 -10.05 -2.00
C TRP A 198 -9.39 -10.48 -0.72
N GLY A 199 -10.07 -9.53 -0.07
CA GLY A 199 -10.86 -9.77 1.14
C GLY A 199 -10.02 -9.93 2.42
N PHE A 200 -8.79 -9.42 2.43
CA PHE A 200 -7.95 -9.44 3.62
C PHE A 200 -8.21 -8.22 4.52
N PRO A 201 -8.31 -8.40 5.85
CA PRO A 201 -8.52 -7.29 6.77
C PRO A 201 -7.25 -6.44 6.90
N VAL A 202 -7.36 -5.12 6.67
CA VAL A 202 -6.22 -4.18 6.70
C VAL A 202 -6.15 -3.31 7.96
N GLY A 203 -6.95 -3.61 8.98
CA GLY A 203 -7.10 -2.78 10.20
C GLY A 203 -5.81 -2.58 11.04
N ALA A 204 -4.78 -3.40 10.86
CA ALA A 204 -3.46 -3.16 11.44
C ALA A 204 -2.77 -1.94 10.80
N PHE A 205 -2.88 -1.80 9.48
CA PHE A 205 -2.30 -0.69 8.73
C PHE A 205 -3.12 0.60 8.92
N ASP A 206 -4.45 0.52 9.07
CA ASP A 206 -5.27 1.70 9.40
C ASP A 206 -4.79 2.40 10.67
N ARG A 207 -4.53 1.62 11.73
CA ARG A 207 -3.99 2.15 12.99
C ARG A 207 -2.60 2.74 12.81
N PHE A 208 -1.77 2.11 11.98
CA PHE A 208 -0.43 2.63 11.68
C PHE A 208 -0.49 3.93 10.86
N LEU A 209 -1.45 4.09 9.95
CA LEU A 209 -1.63 5.33 9.18
C LEU A 209 -1.97 6.52 10.09
N LEU A 210 -2.71 6.30 11.18
CA LEU A 210 -2.95 7.35 12.19
C LEU A 210 -1.65 7.78 12.88
N GLU A 211 -0.81 6.82 13.28
CA GLU A 211 0.50 7.12 13.87
C GLU A 211 1.44 7.83 12.88
N LEU A 212 1.38 7.47 11.59
CA LEU A 212 2.10 8.15 10.53
C LEU A 212 1.60 9.59 10.36
N PHE A 213 0.28 9.80 10.42
CA PHE A 213 -0.31 11.13 10.36
C PHE A 213 0.11 12.02 11.54
N ASP A 214 0.11 11.49 12.75
CA ASP A 214 0.59 12.22 13.93
C ASP A 214 2.04 12.66 13.77
N ARG A 215 2.91 11.75 13.31
CA ARG A 215 4.32 12.06 13.03
C ARG A 215 4.48 13.10 11.92
N TYR A 216 3.69 13.01 10.85
CA TYR A 216 3.68 13.99 9.78
C TYR A 216 3.28 15.37 10.27
N ALA A 217 2.23 15.46 11.12
CA ALA A 217 1.78 16.70 11.72
C ALA A 217 2.83 17.32 12.66
N GLU A 218 3.56 16.50 13.43
CA GLU A 218 4.70 16.97 14.24
C GLU A 218 5.82 17.59 13.41
N LEU A 219 6.24 16.92 12.34
CA LEU A 219 7.30 17.44 11.46
C LEU A 219 6.87 18.74 10.77
N LEU A 220 5.61 18.81 10.32
CA LEU A 220 5.08 20.01 9.69
C LEU A 220 5.02 21.18 10.68
N LYS A 221 4.58 20.94 11.92
CA LYS A 221 4.60 21.96 12.99
C LYS A 221 6.02 22.45 13.28
N ARG A 222 7.01 21.55 13.34
CA ARG A 222 8.40 21.94 13.57
C ARG A 222 8.90 22.85 12.44
N ARG A 223 8.70 22.44 11.18
CA ARG A 223 9.09 23.24 10.02
C ARG A 223 8.44 24.62 10.01
N PHE A 224 7.12 24.69 10.20
CA PHE A 224 6.42 25.98 10.27
C PHE A 224 6.86 26.84 11.46
N SER A 225 7.21 26.24 12.59
CA SER A 225 7.74 26.97 13.74
C SER A 225 9.11 27.57 13.43
N ASP A 226 9.98 26.81 12.77
CA ASP A 226 11.31 27.27 12.35
C ASP A 226 11.19 28.40 11.32
N ASP A 227 10.36 28.20 10.27
CA ASP A 227 10.07 29.21 9.24
C ASP A 227 9.48 30.49 9.87
N PHE A 228 8.54 30.35 10.81
CA PHE A 228 7.95 31.48 11.51
C PHE A 228 8.97 32.24 12.35
N GLN A 229 9.86 31.53 13.05
CA GLN A 229 10.90 32.16 13.86
C GLN A 229 11.91 32.91 12.99
N GLU A 230 12.26 32.39 11.81
CA GLU A 230 13.10 33.07 10.84
C GLU A 230 12.42 34.34 10.31
N ILE A 231 11.12 34.27 9.96
CA ILE A 231 10.34 35.44 9.52
C ILE A 231 10.31 36.53 10.60
N VAL A 232 10.05 36.17 11.86
CA VAL A 232 10.01 37.14 12.97
C VAL A 232 11.38 37.74 13.26
N GLN A 233 12.47 37.00 13.07
CA GLN A 233 13.83 37.50 13.28
C GLN A 233 14.33 38.39 12.13
N SER A 234 13.86 38.14 10.92
CA SER A 234 14.21 38.91 9.72
C SER A 234 13.31 40.13 9.49
N ASP A 235 12.22 40.27 10.24
CA ASP A 235 11.33 41.41 10.14
C ASP A 235 11.93 42.65 10.82
N ASP A 236 12.08 43.73 10.03
CA ASP A 236 12.55 45.04 10.47
C ASP A 236 11.41 45.93 11.01
N TYR A 237 10.17 45.40 11.10
CA TYR A 237 8.96 46.11 11.58
C TYR A 237 8.67 47.42 10.83
N MET A 238 9.15 47.56 9.60
CA MET A 238 8.93 48.73 8.76
C MET A 238 7.64 48.60 7.94
N PRO A 239 6.94 49.70 7.64
CA PRO A 239 5.82 49.68 6.71
C PRO A 239 6.23 49.08 5.36
N MET A 240 5.43 48.17 4.83
CA MET A 240 5.68 47.54 3.54
C MET A 240 5.64 48.60 2.42
N ALA A 241 6.76 48.79 1.73
CA ALA A 241 6.85 49.71 0.59
C ALA A 241 6.41 48.98 -0.68
N ILE A 242 5.31 49.44 -1.28
CA ILE A 242 4.78 48.88 -2.53
C ILE A 242 5.30 49.75 -3.67
N GLN A 243 6.12 49.18 -4.56
CA GLN A 243 6.73 49.94 -5.65
C GLN A 243 5.99 49.74 -6.98
N ASN A 244 5.36 48.58 -7.17
CA ASN A 244 4.70 48.20 -8.41
C ASN A 244 3.27 47.70 -8.20
N GLU A 245 2.42 47.84 -9.21
CA GLU A 245 1.03 47.37 -9.19
C GLU A 245 0.93 45.83 -9.01
N GLU A 246 1.89 45.06 -9.52
CA GLU A 246 1.94 43.61 -9.33
C GLU A 246 2.23 43.20 -7.88
N GLU A 247 3.00 44.00 -7.14
CA GLU A 247 3.25 43.76 -5.71
C GLU A 247 2.01 44.05 -4.89
N TYR A 248 1.27 45.10 -5.24
CA TYR A 248 -0.02 45.42 -4.62
C TYR A 248 -1.02 44.26 -4.76
N ASP A 249 -1.14 43.66 -5.95
CA ASP A 249 -2.03 42.51 -6.17
C ASP A 249 -1.62 41.27 -5.39
N LYS A 250 -0.31 41.01 -5.27
CA LYS A 250 0.19 39.92 -4.44
C LYS A 250 -0.16 40.15 -2.98
N VAL A 251 -0.01 41.37 -2.46
CA VAL A 251 -0.35 41.72 -1.09
C VAL A 251 -1.85 41.60 -0.84
N LEU A 252 -2.71 42.06 -1.75
CA LEU A 252 -4.16 41.89 -1.65
C LEU A 252 -4.55 40.41 -1.60
N ASN A 253 -3.96 39.59 -2.48
CA ASN A 253 -4.23 38.15 -2.52
C ASN A 253 -3.79 37.44 -1.24
N VAL A 254 -2.65 37.82 -0.66
CA VAL A 254 -2.12 37.21 0.58
C VAL A 254 -2.86 37.70 1.82
N SER A 255 -3.30 38.96 1.85
CA SER A 255 -4.01 39.55 3.00
C SER A 255 -5.50 39.23 3.05
N TRP A 256 -6.04 38.56 2.02
CA TRP A 256 -7.48 38.32 1.83
C TRP A 256 -8.33 39.60 1.99
N TYR A 257 -7.75 40.77 1.73
CA TYR A 257 -8.44 42.04 1.82
C TYR A 257 -9.27 42.25 0.55
N THR A 258 -10.57 42.48 0.72
CA THR A 258 -11.50 42.82 -0.37
C THR A 258 -11.85 44.30 -0.25
N PRO A 259 -11.24 45.17 -1.06
CA PRO A 259 -11.55 46.59 -1.00
C PRO A 259 -13.01 46.88 -1.40
N GLU A 260 -13.66 47.81 -0.69
CA GLU A 260 -15.05 48.23 -0.97
C GLU A 260 -15.18 49.09 -2.24
N LYS A 261 -14.11 49.74 -2.68
CA LYS A 261 -14.11 50.66 -3.84
C LYS A 261 -13.35 50.08 -5.04
N PRO A 262 -13.75 50.40 -6.29
CA PRO A 262 -12.99 50.02 -7.47
C PRO A 262 -11.57 50.62 -7.45
N ARG A 263 -10.64 49.92 -8.09
CA ARG A 263 -9.19 50.20 -8.16
C ARG A 263 -8.82 51.64 -8.54
N GLU A 264 -9.69 52.30 -9.31
CA GLU A 264 -9.52 53.66 -9.82
C GLU A 264 -9.83 54.77 -8.80
N GLU A 265 -10.51 54.44 -7.68
CA GLU A 265 -10.91 55.40 -6.64
C GLU A 265 -10.06 55.32 -5.36
N GLN A 266 -9.00 54.49 -5.37
CA GLN A 266 -8.13 54.23 -4.21
C GLN A 266 -6.75 54.90 -4.31
N MET A 267 -6.41 55.46 -5.48
CA MET A 267 -5.19 56.25 -5.69
C MET A 267 -5.41 57.73 -5.40
#